data_AF-A0A3S9PBS5-F1
#
_entry.id   AF-A0A3S9PBS5-F1
#
_cell.length_a   1.000
_cell.length_b   1.000
_cell.length_c   1.000
_cell.angle_alpha   90.00
_cell.angle_beta   90.00
_cell.angle_gamma   90.00
#
_symmetry.space_group_name_H-M   'P 1'
#
loop_
_entity.id
_entity.type
_entity.pdbx_description
1 polymer ?
#
loop_
_entity_poly.entity_id
_entity_poly.type
_entity_poly.pdbx_seq_one_letter_code
_entity_poly.pdbx_strand_id
1 'polypeptide(L)'
;MLRNFTKKFTFSASTTTRQPPTGLTLTIQGHSYPLTALGDTEAGAGFYRYSRNGAGDVFFDATSLGPRGQAHKTISDPELEKYVLQYFKGELVLYRGIAGWHPAWVPLRYGTPPGVQPLGTGNAPDFDTYKTRFIPFSPVEAIAAGAAISRSGMNMPRDDLRFVHGYDRSDDSFIVGAVAKFSVPATMAVGFFNATEIQLPGPLTAVDGLSVRFIEMRTPLSAVAHGYPGDPLRDVLPAEPTEQEKQAFIQKFGSLLNPPPRA
;
A
#
# COMPACT_ATOMS: atom_id res chain seq x y z
N MET A 1 26.38 33.12 11.72
CA MET A 1 27.19 32.54 10.63
C MET A 1 27.24 31.03 10.81
N LEU A 2 26.35 30.27 10.15
CA LEU A 2 26.36 28.80 10.14
C LEU A 2 26.75 28.35 8.73
N ARG A 3 27.84 27.57 8.64
CA ARG A 3 28.39 27.06 7.39
C ARG A 3 27.59 25.83 6.95
N ASN A 4 26.98 25.91 5.77
CA ASN A 4 26.33 24.79 5.10
C ASN A 4 27.37 23.74 4.69
N PHE A 5 27.26 22.53 5.23
CA PHE A 5 27.95 21.36 4.70
C PHE A 5 26.99 20.56 3.82
N THR A 6 26.95 20.91 2.53
CA THR A 6 26.31 20.06 1.51
C THR A 6 27.37 19.12 0.95
N LYS A 7 27.47 17.90 1.48
CA LYS A 7 28.22 16.83 0.80
C LYS A 7 27.40 16.35 -0.38
N LYS A 8 27.79 16.74 -1.60
CA LYS A 8 27.34 16.09 -2.83
C LYS A 8 27.94 14.68 -2.86
N PHE A 9 27.10 13.66 -2.74
CA PHE A 9 27.49 12.29 -3.09
C PHE A 9 27.25 12.10 -4.59
N THR A 10 28.32 11.90 -5.34
CA THR A 10 28.26 11.46 -6.72
C THR A 10 28.23 9.93 -6.71
N PHE A 11 27.10 9.33 -7.06
CA PHE A 11 27.03 7.89 -7.31
C PHE A 11 27.39 7.64 -8.77
N SER A 12 28.52 7.00 -9.02
CA SER A 12 28.81 6.35 -10.30
C SER A 12 28.32 4.91 -10.22
N ALA A 13 27.11 4.64 -10.72
CA ALA A 13 26.65 3.27 -10.90
C ALA A 13 27.23 2.73 -12.22
N SER A 14 28.16 1.78 -12.13
CA SER A 14 28.50 0.94 -13.28
C SER A 14 27.37 -0.07 -13.46
N THR A 15 26.49 0.15 -14.43
CA THR A 15 25.48 -0.83 -14.86
C THR A 15 26.17 -1.97 -15.59
N THR A 16 26.78 -2.88 -14.83
CA THR A 16 27.12 -4.20 -15.38
C THR A 16 25.82 -4.98 -15.34
N THR A 17 25.12 -5.06 -16.47
CA THR A 17 23.97 -5.96 -16.66
C THR A 17 24.49 -7.40 -16.62
N ARG A 18 24.78 -7.90 -15.43
CA ARG A 18 25.01 -9.33 -15.23
C ARG A 18 23.68 -10.01 -15.48
N GLN A 19 23.65 -10.89 -16.48
CA GLN A 19 22.54 -11.80 -16.62
C GLN A 19 22.42 -12.60 -15.31
N PRO A 20 21.20 -12.71 -14.73
CA PRO A 20 21.00 -13.50 -13.53
C PRO A 20 21.46 -14.95 -13.79
N PRO A 21 22.04 -15.63 -12.79
CA PRO A 21 22.49 -17.00 -12.94
C PRO A 21 21.34 -17.92 -13.40
N THR A 22 21.64 -18.82 -14.34
CA THR A 22 20.70 -19.84 -14.78
C THR A 22 20.35 -20.78 -13.64
N GLY A 23 19.08 -21.17 -13.53
CA GLY A 23 18.62 -22.09 -12.47
C GLY A 23 18.44 -21.43 -11.10
N LEU A 24 18.23 -20.11 -11.04
CA LEU A 24 17.92 -19.41 -9.79
C LEU A 24 16.64 -20.00 -9.16
N THR A 25 16.72 -20.32 -7.87
CA THR A 25 15.58 -20.86 -7.12
C THR A 25 15.38 -20.14 -5.79
N LEU A 26 14.14 -20.08 -5.33
CA LEU A 26 13.75 -19.70 -3.97
C LEU A 26 13.44 -20.96 -3.18
N THR A 27 14.01 -21.11 -1.98
CA THR A 27 13.63 -22.20 -1.08
C THR A 27 12.65 -21.71 -0.03
N ILE A 28 11.46 -22.32 0.04
CA ILE A 28 10.46 -22.08 1.10
C ILE A 28 10.06 -23.43 1.66
N GLN A 29 10.20 -23.64 2.98
CA GLN A 29 9.88 -24.91 3.64
C GLN A 29 10.48 -26.16 2.97
N GLY A 30 11.70 -26.05 2.43
CA GLY A 30 12.39 -27.16 1.76
C GLY A 30 11.95 -27.41 0.31
N HIS A 31 10.97 -26.67 -0.21
CA HIS A 31 10.59 -26.69 -1.62
C HIS A 31 11.35 -25.61 -2.41
N SER A 32 11.81 -25.96 -3.60
CA SER A 32 12.53 -25.06 -4.50
C SER A 32 11.63 -24.56 -5.62
N TYR A 33 11.50 -23.25 -5.75
CA TYR A 33 10.68 -22.57 -6.74
C TYR A 33 11.57 -21.85 -7.76
N PRO A 34 11.42 -22.10 -9.07
CA PRO A 34 12.24 -21.42 -10.08
C PRO A 34 11.92 -19.93 -10.12
N LEU A 35 12.96 -19.09 -10.12
CA LEU A 35 12.85 -17.64 -10.19
C LEU A 35 13.36 -17.12 -11.54
N THR A 36 12.69 -16.08 -12.03
CA THR A 36 13.16 -15.21 -13.12
C THR A 36 13.46 -13.83 -12.53
N ALA A 37 14.65 -13.28 -12.73
CA ALA A 37 14.93 -11.90 -12.30
C ALA A 37 14.35 -10.90 -13.30
N LEU A 38 13.78 -9.81 -12.78
CA LEU A 38 13.18 -8.71 -13.53
C LEU A 38 13.82 -7.41 -13.05
N GLY A 39 14.52 -6.70 -13.93
CA GLY A 39 15.28 -5.50 -13.58
C GLY A 39 16.67 -5.80 -12.99
N ASP A 40 17.28 -4.80 -12.35
CA ASP A 40 18.62 -4.91 -11.77
C ASP A 40 18.55 -5.44 -10.34
N THR A 41 18.25 -6.74 -10.21
CA THR A 41 18.08 -7.39 -8.92
C THR A 41 19.37 -7.51 -8.11
N GLU A 42 20.56 -7.40 -8.74
CA GLU A 42 21.84 -7.41 -8.03
C GLU A 42 22.13 -6.06 -7.34
N ALA A 43 21.68 -4.96 -7.95
CA ALA A 43 21.69 -3.64 -7.32
C ALA A 43 20.54 -3.42 -6.32
N GLY A 44 19.69 -4.43 -6.09
CA GLY A 44 18.49 -4.30 -5.25
C GLY A 44 17.36 -3.48 -5.89
N ALA A 45 17.43 -3.23 -7.20
CA ALA A 45 16.50 -2.40 -7.95
C ALA A 45 15.66 -3.25 -8.95
N GLY A 46 14.98 -4.27 -8.43
CA GLY A 46 14.17 -5.18 -9.25
C GLY A 46 13.39 -6.22 -8.44
N PHE A 47 12.77 -7.16 -9.15
CA PHE A 47 11.96 -8.22 -8.58
C PHE A 47 12.42 -9.59 -9.06
N TYR A 48 12.27 -10.60 -8.22
CA TYR A 48 12.27 -11.99 -8.65
C TYR A 48 10.84 -12.47 -8.85
N ARG A 49 10.58 -13.15 -9.96
CA ARG A 49 9.27 -13.69 -10.31
C ARG A 49 9.29 -15.21 -10.31
N TYR A 50 8.32 -15.81 -9.63
CA TYR A 50 7.95 -17.22 -9.78
C TYR A 50 6.63 -17.33 -10.54
N SER A 51 6.68 -17.89 -11.75
CA SER A 51 5.49 -18.14 -12.56
C SER A 51 4.87 -19.49 -12.23
N ARG A 52 3.57 -19.47 -11.93
CA ARG A 52 2.81 -20.67 -11.57
C ARG A 52 1.95 -21.09 -12.74
N ASN A 53 2.16 -22.29 -13.25
CA ASN A 53 1.36 -22.81 -14.37
C ASN A 53 -0.13 -22.80 -14.00
N GLY A 54 -0.93 -22.03 -14.75
CA GLY A 54 -2.38 -21.91 -14.53
C GLY A 54 -2.80 -21.03 -13.33
N ALA A 55 -1.87 -20.30 -12.72
CA ALA A 55 -2.15 -19.36 -11.62
C ALA A 55 -1.38 -18.05 -11.80
N GLY A 56 -1.66 -17.06 -10.95
CA GLY A 56 -0.99 -15.77 -10.97
C GLY A 56 0.50 -15.86 -10.59
N ASP A 57 1.28 -14.96 -11.18
CA ASP A 57 2.70 -14.79 -10.89
C ASP A 57 2.93 -14.30 -9.44
N VAL A 58 3.96 -14.83 -8.80
CA VAL A 58 4.42 -14.38 -7.48
C VAL A 58 5.70 -13.58 -7.66
N PHE A 59 5.72 -12.35 -7.13
CA PHE A 59 6.86 -11.45 -7.20
C PHE A 59 7.45 -11.27 -5.80
N PHE A 60 8.78 -11.19 -5.73
CA PHE A 60 9.53 -10.89 -4.52
C PHE A 60 10.45 -9.72 -4.82
N ASP A 61 10.35 -8.65 -4.04
CA ASP A 61 11.29 -7.55 -4.13
C ASP A 61 12.73 -8.06 -3.91
N ALA A 62 13.69 -7.58 -4.69
CA ALA A 62 15.05 -8.08 -4.62
C ALA A 62 15.70 -7.89 -3.24
N THR A 63 15.33 -6.84 -2.50
CA THR A 63 15.84 -6.55 -1.16
C THR A 63 15.22 -7.45 -0.09
N SER A 64 14.09 -8.08 -0.38
CA SER A 64 13.44 -9.04 0.51
C SER A 64 14.10 -10.42 0.53
N LEU A 65 14.97 -10.70 -0.45
CA LEU A 65 15.64 -11.99 -0.61
C LEU A 65 17.13 -11.93 -0.26
N GLY A 66 17.58 -12.90 0.54
CA GLY A 66 18.97 -13.11 0.91
C GLY A 66 19.64 -14.17 0.03
N PRO A 67 20.98 -14.11 -0.13
CA PRO A 67 21.72 -15.16 -0.81
C PRO A 67 21.76 -16.44 0.02
N ARG A 68 21.56 -17.59 -0.63
CA ARG A 68 21.81 -18.94 -0.10
C ARG A 68 22.72 -19.68 -1.07
N GLY A 69 23.99 -19.31 -1.12
CA GLY A 69 24.90 -19.72 -2.19
C GLY A 69 24.69 -18.92 -3.48
N GLN A 70 25.25 -19.39 -4.61
CA GLN A 70 25.27 -18.62 -5.87
C GLN A 70 23.95 -18.68 -6.67
N ALA A 71 23.20 -19.78 -6.57
CA ALA A 71 21.98 -20.03 -7.38
C ALA A 71 20.70 -20.20 -6.54
N HIS A 72 20.77 -20.01 -5.21
CA HIS A 72 19.59 -20.10 -4.34
C HIS A 72 19.38 -18.82 -3.54
N LYS A 73 18.11 -18.49 -3.34
CA LYS A 73 17.62 -17.39 -2.52
C LYS A 73 16.77 -17.92 -1.38
N THR A 74 16.68 -17.13 -0.32
CA THR A 74 15.73 -17.32 0.78
C THR A 74 15.12 -15.99 1.14
N ILE A 75 13.94 -16.02 1.75
CA ILE A 75 13.34 -14.80 2.31
C ILE A 75 14.15 -14.43 3.56
N SER A 76 14.62 -13.18 3.62
CA SER A 76 15.50 -12.73 4.72
C SER A 76 14.72 -12.38 5.98
N ASP A 77 13.47 -11.97 5.83
CA ASP A 77 12.60 -11.51 6.91
C ASP A 77 11.63 -12.64 7.33
N PRO A 78 11.73 -13.17 8.55
CA PRO A 78 10.84 -14.23 9.04
C PRO A 78 9.35 -13.83 9.04
N GLU A 79 9.02 -12.56 9.27
CA GLU A 79 7.63 -12.10 9.23
C GLU A 79 7.11 -12.08 7.79
N LEU A 80 7.94 -11.70 6.82
CA LEU A 80 7.58 -11.83 5.41
C LEU A 80 7.41 -13.30 5.01
N GLU A 81 8.32 -14.18 5.44
CA GLU A 81 8.23 -15.62 5.15
C GLU A 81 6.91 -16.21 5.65
N LYS A 82 6.47 -15.83 6.86
CA LYS A 82 5.16 -16.21 7.39
C LYS A 82 4.01 -15.84 6.46
N TYR A 83 3.99 -14.64 5.88
CA TYR A 83 2.92 -14.22 4.95
C TYR A 83 3.00 -14.93 3.60
N VAL A 84 4.21 -15.21 3.11
CA VAL A 84 4.42 -16.03 1.91
C VAL A 84 3.85 -17.43 2.13
N LEU A 85 4.10 -18.03 3.29
CA LEU A 85 3.54 -19.33 3.66
C LEU A 85 2.01 -19.33 3.75
N GLN A 86 1.43 -18.29 4.35
CA GLN A 86 -0.02 -18.12 4.39
C GLN A 86 -0.62 -18.03 2.98
N TYR A 87 0.03 -17.32 2.05
CA TYR A 87 -0.43 -17.24 0.66
C TYR A 87 -0.43 -18.60 -0.03
N PHE A 88 0.65 -19.38 0.10
CA PHE A 88 0.71 -20.72 -0.49
C PHE A 88 -0.33 -21.69 0.07
N LYS A 89 -0.81 -21.46 1.31
CA LYS A 89 -1.90 -22.21 1.93
C LYS A 89 -3.30 -21.68 1.60
N GLY A 90 -3.41 -20.52 0.93
CA GLY A 90 -4.69 -19.85 0.68
C GLY A 90 -5.30 -19.20 1.93
N GLU A 91 -4.46 -18.89 2.93
CA GLU A 91 -4.85 -18.33 4.23
C GLU A 91 -4.47 -16.84 4.37
N LEU A 92 -3.83 -16.25 3.36
CA LEU A 92 -3.36 -14.87 3.43
C LEU A 92 -4.54 -13.89 3.43
N VAL A 93 -4.59 -13.05 4.45
CA VAL A 93 -5.54 -11.95 4.58
C VAL A 93 -4.77 -10.64 4.62
N LEU A 94 -5.20 -9.68 3.80
CA LEU A 94 -4.56 -8.38 3.64
C LEU A 94 -5.55 -7.24 3.92
N TYR A 95 -5.01 -6.11 4.38
CA TYR A 95 -5.74 -4.93 4.78
C TYR A 95 -5.19 -3.68 4.10
N ARG A 96 -6.05 -2.81 3.59
CA ARG A 96 -5.65 -1.51 3.02
C ARG A 96 -6.38 -0.39 3.73
N GLY A 97 -5.60 0.54 4.28
CA GLY A 97 -6.11 1.80 4.77
C GLY A 97 -6.34 2.78 3.63
N ILE A 98 -7.52 3.38 3.59
CA ILE A 98 -7.86 4.40 2.59
C ILE A 98 -8.43 5.60 3.35
N ALA A 99 -7.66 6.67 3.42
CA ALA A 99 -8.09 7.92 4.04
C ALA A 99 -9.07 8.69 3.14
N GLY A 100 -9.89 9.53 3.75
CA GLY A 100 -10.92 10.32 3.07
C GLY A 100 -10.40 11.23 1.96
N TRP A 101 -9.13 11.64 2.01
CA TRP A 101 -8.46 12.45 0.98
C TRP A 101 -7.89 11.62 -0.18
N HIS A 102 -7.70 10.31 0.00
CA HIS A 102 -6.98 9.47 -0.96
C HIS A 102 -7.79 9.28 -2.26
N PRO A 103 -7.17 9.23 -3.46
CA PRO A 103 -7.89 9.06 -4.73
C PRO A 103 -8.78 7.80 -4.82
N ALA A 104 -8.39 6.73 -4.13
CA ALA A 104 -9.18 5.50 -4.04
C ALA A 104 -10.46 5.63 -3.18
N TRP A 105 -10.71 6.76 -2.52
CA TRP A 105 -11.86 6.99 -1.66
C TRP A 105 -13.18 6.91 -2.41
N VAL A 106 -13.31 7.62 -3.53
CA VAL A 106 -14.59 7.74 -4.25
C VAL A 106 -15.07 6.38 -4.77
N PRO A 107 -14.26 5.56 -5.46
CA PRO A 107 -14.69 4.22 -5.88
C PRO A 107 -15.01 3.29 -4.71
N LEU A 108 -14.32 3.43 -3.58
CA LEU A 108 -14.58 2.62 -2.39
C LEU A 108 -15.89 3.01 -1.71
N ARG A 109 -16.13 4.32 -1.53
CA ARG A 109 -17.27 4.84 -0.76
C ARG A 109 -18.56 4.85 -1.57
N TYR A 110 -18.47 5.13 -2.86
CA TYR A 110 -19.65 5.39 -3.71
C TYR A 110 -19.73 4.47 -4.95
N GLY A 111 -18.73 3.61 -5.18
CA GLY A 111 -18.77 2.63 -6.26
C GLY A 111 -19.84 1.57 -6.04
N THR A 112 -20.38 1.03 -7.14
CA THR A 112 -21.34 -0.08 -7.12
C THR A 112 -20.85 -1.17 -8.08
N PRO A 113 -20.22 -2.25 -7.58
CA PRO A 113 -19.87 -2.52 -6.18
C PRO A 113 -18.74 -1.61 -5.65
N PRO A 114 -18.65 -1.41 -4.32
CA PRO A 114 -17.49 -0.81 -3.69
C PRO A 114 -16.20 -1.52 -4.09
N GLY A 115 -15.14 -0.76 -4.37
CA GLY A 115 -13.87 -1.36 -4.75
C GLY A 115 -12.66 -0.44 -4.61
N VAL A 116 -11.48 -1.05 -4.61
CA VAL A 116 -10.19 -0.36 -4.68
C VAL A 116 -9.68 -0.48 -6.11
N GLN A 117 -9.55 0.68 -6.76
CA GLN A 117 -8.99 0.79 -8.10
C GLN A 117 -7.47 0.95 -8.01
N PRO A 118 -6.71 0.37 -8.96
CA PRO A 118 -5.30 0.70 -9.09
C PRO A 118 -5.11 2.14 -9.57
N LEU A 119 -3.95 2.71 -9.27
CA LEU A 119 -3.58 4.06 -9.74
C LEU A 119 -2.87 4.03 -11.10
N GLY A 120 -2.20 2.91 -11.43
CA GLY A 120 -1.51 2.69 -12.70
C GLY A 120 -1.99 1.46 -13.46
N THR A 121 -1.27 1.13 -14.53
CA THR A 121 -1.64 0.06 -15.49
C THR A 121 -0.53 -0.98 -15.73
N GLY A 122 0.66 -0.80 -15.13
CA GLY A 122 1.77 -1.73 -15.30
C GLY A 122 1.46 -3.16 -14.82
N ASN A 123 2.01 -4.15 -15.52
CA ASN A 123 1.68 -5.56 -15.33
C ASN A 123 2.49 -6.28 -14.24
N ALA A 124 3.45 -5.60 -13.62
CA ALA A 124 4.26 -6.10 -12.50
C ALA A 124 4.17 -5.11 -11.32
N PRO A 125 4.43 -5.55 -10.08
CA PRO A 125 4.47 -4.65 -8.93
C PRO A 125 5.54 -3.58 -9.08
N ASP A 126 5.29 -2.41 -8.48
CA ASP A 126 6.21 -1.27 -8.47
C ASP A 126 6.00 -0.48 -7.17
N PHE A 127 7.07 0.09 -6.61
CA PHE A 127 6.96 1.01 -5.47
C PHE A 127 6.21 2.30 -5.86
N ASP A 128 6.35 2.73 -7.11
CA ASP A 128 5.55 3.82 -7.67
C ASP A 128 4.19 3.28 -8.13
N THR A 129 3.23 3.32 -7.22
CA THR A 129 1.86 2.80 -7.45
C THR A 129 1.13 3.43 -8.65
N TYR A 130 1.56 4.59 -9.14
CA TYR A 130 1.01 5.20 -10.36
C TYR A 130 1.49 4.51 -11.64
N LYS A 131 2.55 3.70 -11.57
CA LYS A 131 3.08 2.94 -12.72
C LYS A 131 2.53 1.52 -12.80
N THR A 132 1.87 1.03 -11.76
CA THR A 132 1.46 -0.36 -11.66
C THR A 132 -0.03 -0.54 -11.39
N ARG A 133 -0.59 -1.65 -11.89
CA ARG A 133 -1.93 -2.09 -11.49
C ARG A 133 -1.96 -2.76 -10.13
N PHE A 134 -0.81 -2.93 -9.48
CA PHE A 134 -0.70 -3.54 -8.17
C PHE A 134 -0.98 -2.49 -7.07
N ILE A 135 -1.89 -2.85 -6.18
CA ILE A 135 -2.39 -2.02 -5.10
C ILE A 135 -1.70 -2.48 -3.82
N PRO A 136 -1.06 -1.59 -3.03
CA PRO A 136 -0.45 -1.98 -1.77
C PRO A 136 -1.48 -2.27 -0.68
N PHE A 137 -1.23 -3.34 0.06
CA PHE A 137 -1.92 -3.74 1.27
C PHE A 137 -0.89 -4.05 2.36
N SER A 138 -1.34 -4.01 3.60
CA SER A 138 -0.59 -4.50 4.75
C SER A 138 -1.18 -5.84 5.22
N PRO A 139 -0.36 -6.80 5.62
CA PRO A 139 -0.85 -7.99 6.32
C PRO A 139 -1.27 -7.70 7.77
N VAL A 140 -1.00 -6.49 8.29
CA VAL A 140 -1.30 -6.08 9.67
C VAL A 140 -2.44 -5.05 9.67
N GLU A 141 -3.59 -5.40 10.25
CA GLU A 141 -4.78 -4.52 10.27
C GLU A 141 -4.48 -3.16 10.93
N ALA A 142 -3.72 -3.14 12.03
CA ALA A 142 -3.40 -1.89 12.74
C ALA A 142 -2.61 -0.89 11.87
N ILE A 143 -1.72 -1.37 10.99
CA ILE A 143 -0.98 -0.51 10.05
C ILE A 143 -1.96 0.10 9.04
N ALA A 144 -2.86 -0.72 8.48
CA ALA A 144 -3.90 -0.26 7.57
C ALA A 144 -4.88 0.72 8.24
N ALA A 145 -5.28 0.45 9.48
CA ALA A 145 -6.15 1.32 10.25
C ALA A 145 -5.49 2.69 10.54
N GLY A 146 -4.20 2.69 10.90
CA GLY A 146 -3.42 3.93 11.04
C GLY A 146 -3.33 4.73 9.73
N ALA A 147 -3.12 4.06 8.59
CA ALA A 147 -3.11 4.71 7.28
C ALA A 147 -4.50 5.29 6.90
N ALA A 148 -5.59 4.60 7.27
CA ALA A 148 -6.95 5.05 7.01
C ALA A 148 -7.30 6.37 7.72
N ILE A 149 -6.69 6.65 8.87
CA ILE A 149 -6.90 7.92 9.60
C ILE A 149 -5.79 8.95 9.34
N SER A 150 -4.96 8.72 8.31
CA SER A 150 -3.84 9.62 8.01
C SER A 150 -4.33 11.04 7.69
N ARG A 151 -3.70 12.02 8.34
CA ARG A 151 -4.04 13.44 8.17
C ARG A 151 -3.66 13.95 6.78
N SER A 152 -2.60 13.40 6.20
CA SER A 152 -2.04 13.84 4.93
C SER A 152 -1.33 12.74 4.17
N GLY A 153 -1.18 12.93 2.85
CA GLY A 153 -0.41 12.07 1.94
C GLY A 153 0.93 12.67 1.52
N MET A 154 1.55 12.06 0.50
CA MET A 154 2.85 12.50 -0.01
C MET A 154 2.76 13.74 -0.90
N ASN A 155 1.60 14.03 -1.52
CA ASN A 155 1.44 15.18 -2.41
C ASN A 155 1.03 16.45 -1.64
N MET A 156 1.59 16.70 -0.46
CA MET A 156 1.27 17.90 0.32
C MET A 156 1.58 19.19 -0.47
N PRO A 157 0.72 20.23 -0.40
CA PRO A 157 -0.44 20.33 0.48
C PRO A 157 -1.76 19.79 -0.11
N ARG A 158 -1.75 19.08 -1.26
CA ARG A 158 -2.97 18.58 -1.90
C ARG A 158 -3.62 17.46 -1.10
N ASP A 159 -2.82 16.51 -0.61
CA ASP A 159 -3.31 15.35 0.12
C ASP A 159 -3.47 15.70 1.61
N ASP A 160 -4.58 16.35 1.98
CA ASP A 160 -4.86 16.78 3.36
C ASP A 160 -6.34 16.59 3.68
N LEU A 161 -6.60 15.86 4.78
CA LEU A 161 -7.94 15.47 5.24
C LEU A 161 -8.85 16.68 5.48
N ARG A 162 -8.30 17.81 5.92
CA ARG A 162 -9.05 19.04 6.20
C ARG A 162 -9.83 19.55 4.99
N PHE A 163 -9.31 19.30 3.79
CA PHE A 163 -9.88 19.79 2.54
C PHE A 163 -10.72 18.74 1.82
N VAL A 164 -11.15 17.68 2.51
CA VAL A 164 -12.16 16.74 2.02
C VAL A 164 -13.54 17.40 2.11
N HIS A 165 -14.39 17.15 1.10
CA HIS A 165 -15.76 17.63 1.09
C HIS A 165 -16.53 17.21 2.36
N GLY A 166 -17.09 18.19 3.05
CA GLY A 166 -17.90 17.97 4.25
C GLY A 166 -17.11 17.67 5.52
N TYR A 167 -15.77 17.82 5.52
CA TYR A 167 -14.97 17.64 6.74
C TYR A 167 -15.48 18.54 7.87
N ASP A 168 -15.97 17.91 8.92
CA ASP A 168 -16.49 18.52 10.13
C ASP A 168 -15.94 17.70 11.30
N ARG A 169 -15.16 18.36 12.17
CA ARG A 169 -14.50 17.70 13.30
C ARG A 169 -15.48 17.42 14.44
N SER A 170 -16.57 18.17 14.49
CA SER A 170 -17.64 18.05 15.48
C SER A 170 -18.72 17.04 15.09
N ASP A 171 -18.83 16.69 13.80
CA ASP A 171 -19.71 15.62 13.33
C ASP A 171 -19.15 14.23 13.65
N ASP A 172 -19.68 13.62 14.70
CA ASP A 172 -19.34 12.27 15.15
C ASP A 172 -19.55 11.19 14.07
N SER A 173 -20.44 11.44 13.10
CA SER A 173 -20.75 10.52 11.99
C SER A 173 -19.87 10.73 10.75
N PHE A 174 -19.05 11.78 10.73
CA PHE A 174 -18.16 12.05 9.60
C PHE A 174 -17.18 10.88 9.41
N ILE A 175 -17.11 10.35 8.19
CA ILE A 175 -16.26 9.20 7.88
C ILE A 175 -14.89 9.69 7.43
N VAL A 176 -13.89 9.45 8.27
CA VAL A 176 -12.51 9.93 8.05
C VAL A 176 -11.69 9.02 7.14
N GLY A 177 -12.09 7.75 7.06
CA GLY A 177 -11.33 6.72 6.34
C GLY A 177 -12.04 5.37 6.34
N ALA A 178 -11.37 4.38 5.75
CA ALA A 178 -11.85 3.01 5.70
C ALA A 178 -10.69 2.01 5.70
N VAL A 179 -10.95 0.83 6.26
CA VAL A 179 -10.08 -0.33 6.13
C VAL A 179 -10.76 -1.33 5.21
N ALA A 180 -10.13 -1.64 4.09
CA ALA A 180 -10.57 -2.68 3.18
C ALA A 180 -9.79 -3.98 3.47
N LYS A 181 -10.49 -5.07 3.73
CA LYS A 181 -9.94 -6.40 4.01
C LYS A 181 -10.21 -7.33 2.83
N PHE A 182 -9.20 -8.08 2.42
CA PHE A 182 -9.26 -9.02 1.30
C PHE A 182 -8.61 -10.35 1.68
N SER A 183 -9.29 -11.47 1.38
CA SER A 183 -8.71 -12.81 1.53
C SER A 183 -8.12 -13.23 0.19
N VAL A 184 -6.80 -13.39 0.13
CA VAL A 184 -6.06 -13.59 -1.11
C VAL A 184 -6.17 -15.06 -1.53
N PRO A 185 -6.82 -15.38 -2.66
CA PRO A 185 -6.82 -16.75 -3.15
C PRO A 185 -5.42 -17.12 -3.62
N ALA A 186 -5.01 -18.37 -3.36
CA ALA A 186 -3.70 -18.88 -3.76
C ALA A 186 -3.49 -18.93 -5.29
N THR A 187 -4.46 -18.53 -6.10
CA THR A 187 -4.34 -18.42 -7.56
C THR A 187 -4.13 -16.99 -8.06
N MET A 188 -4.28 -15.98 -7.19
CA MET A 188 -4.09 -14.58 -7.56
C MET A 188 -2.59 -14.23 -7.60
N ALA A 189 -2.21 -13.35 -8.53
CA ALA A 189 -0.85 -12.83 -8.56
C ALA A 189 -0.58 -11.96 -7.32
N VAL A 190 0.64 -11.94 -6.81
CA VAL A 190 0.97 -11.23 -5.57
C VAL A 190 2.41 -10.73 -5.58
N GLY A 191 2.65 -9.53 -5.08
CA GLY A 191 3.99 -8.96 -4.89
C GLY A 191 4.33 -8.83 -3.41
N PHE A 192 5.37 -9.53 -2.97
CA PHE A 192 5.93 -9.46 -1.62
C PHE A 192 7.08 -8.47 -1.59
N PHE A 193 6.92 -7.35 -0.88
CA PHE A 193 7.94 -6.31 -0.77
C PHE A 193 8.67 -6.39 0.57
N ASN A 194 7.91 -6.35 1.66
CA ASN A 194 8.43 -6.45 3.02
C ASN A 194 7.31 -6.92 3.97
N ALA A 195 7.60 -7.12 5.25
CA ALA A 195 6.62 -7.59 6.23
C ALA A 195 5.42 -6.64 6.46
N THR A 196 5.45 -5.40 5.96
CA THR A 196 4.36 -4.43 6.13
C THR A 196 3.64 -4.07 4.83
N GLU A 197 4.21 -4.42 3.66
CA GLU A 197 3.65 -4.12 2.33
C GLU A 197 3.69 -5.35 1.42
N ILE A 198 2.49 -5.74 0.97
CA ILE A 198 2.23 -6.77 -0.03
C ILE A 198 1.27 -6.16 -1.05
N GLN A 199 1.55 -6.31 -2.34
CA GLN A 199 0.73 -5.72 -3.39
C GLN A 199 -0.09 -6.79 -4.13
N LEU A 200 -1.34 -6.47 -4.45
CA LEU A 200 -2.27 -7.31 -5.22
C LEU A 200 -2.68 -6.62 -6.51
N PRO A 201 -2.86 -7.34 -7.63
CA PRO A 201 -3.39 -6.73 -8.85
C PRO A 201 -4.84 -6.26 -8.63
N GLY A 202 -5.13 -5.04 -9.04
CA GLY A 202 -6.48 -4.49 -9.08
C GLY A 202 -7.16 -4.60 -10.45
N PRO A 203 -8.43 -4.18 -10.54
CA PRO A 203 -9.28 -3.71 -9.44
C PRO A 203 -9.72 -4.84 -8.50
N LEU A 204 -10.00 -4.50 -7.24
CA LEU A 204 -10.55 -5.42 -6.25
C LEU A 204 -11.88 -4.86 -5.76
N THR A 205 -12.93 -5.68 -5.80
CA THR A 205 -14.30 -5.26 -5.47
C THR A 205 -14.96 -6.19 -4.47
N ALA A 206 -16.11 -5.78 -3.93
CA ALA A 206 -16.88 -6.61 -3.00
C ALA A 206 -17.26 -7.99 -3.56
N VAL A 207 -17.47 -8.11 -4.88
CA VAL A 207 -17.75 -9.40 -5.52
C VAL A 207 -16.52 -10.32 -5.57
N ASP A 208 -15.32 -9.75 -5.46
CA ASP A 208 -14.06 -10.51 -5.40
C ASP A 208 -13.71 -10.95 -3.96
N GLY A 209 -14.54 -10.60 -2.97
CA GLY A 209 -14.29 -10.90 -1.55
C GLY A 209 -13.69 -9.74 -0.75
N LEU A 210 -13.74 -8.51 -1.29
CA LEU A 210 -13.38 -7.30 -0.55
C LEU A 210 -14.47 -6.97 0.48
N SER A 211 -14.07 -6.82 1.75
CA SER A 211 -14.92 -6.29 2.82
C SER A 211 -14.40 -4.94 3.27
N VAL A 212 -15.29 -4.01 3.63
CA VAL A 212 -14.91 -2.63 3.96
C VAL A 212 -15.50 -2.24 5.31
N ARG A 213 -14.65 -1.72 6.19
CA ARG A 213 -15.04 -1.12 7.46
C ARG A 213 -14.72 0.37 7.42
N PHE A 214 -15.76 1.20 7.45
CA PHE A 214 -15.61 2.65 7.55
C PHE A 214 -15.25 3.06 8.99
N ILE A 215 -14.42 4.09 9.11
CA ILE A 215 -13.99 4.68 10.38
C ILE A 215 -14.62 6.06 10.49
N GLU A 216 -15.41 6.25 11.53
CA GLU A 216 -16.12 7.49 11.82
C GLU A 216 -15.34 8.33 12.84
N MET A 217 -15.59 9.63 12.87
CA MET A 217 -14.95 10.61 13.75
C MET A 217 -15.10 10.26 15.25
N ARG A 218 -16.22 9.65 15.64
CA ARG A 218 -16.46 9.16 17.02
C ARG A 218 -15.64 7.94 17.41
N THR A 219 -14.98 7.26 16.46
CA THR A 219 -14.23 6.04 16.75
C THR A 219 -13.13 6.35 17.76
N PRO A 220 -12.96 5.56 18.83
CA PRO A 220 -11.83 5.72 19.74
C PRO A 220 -10.50 5.45 19.04
N LEU A 221 -9.45 6.23 19.31
CA LEU A 221 -8.12 6.01 18.72
C LEU A 221 -7.58 4.61 19.07
N SER A 222 -7.82 4.12 20.28
CA SER A 222 -7.50 2.76 20.71
C SER A 222 -8.13 1.65 19.86
N ALA A 223 -9.24 1.91 19.18
CA ALA A 223 -9.89 0.97 18.25
C ALA A 223 -9.23 0.95 16.85
N VAL A 224 -8.36 1.93 16.57
CA VAL A 224 -7.60 2.04 15.32
C VAL A 224 -6.15 1.60 15.53
N ALA A 225 -5.53 2.03 16.63
CA ALA A 225 -4.16 1.71 16.98
C ALA A 225 -4.09 1.20 18.43
N HIS A 226 -3.88 -0.10 18.60
CA HIS A 226 -3.74 -0.72 19.91
C HIS A 226 -2.57 -0.08 20.69
N GLY A 227 -2.80 0.25 21.96
CA GLY A 227 -1.81 0.92 22.83
C GLY A 227 -1.91 2.45 22.87
N TYR A 228 -2.83 3.05 22.10
CA TYR A 228 -3.13 4.49 22.18
C TYR A 228 -4.28 4.78 23.18
N PRO A 229 -4.40 6.04 23.65
CA PRO A 229 -5.51 6.48 24.49
C PRO A 229 -6.89 6.19 23.89
N GLY A 230 -7.91 6.14 24.76
CA GLY A 230 -9.30 5.93 24.38
C GLY A 230 -10.00 7.16 23.80
N ASP A 231 -9.29 8.29 23.65
CA ASP A 231 -9.86 9.53 23.13
C ASP A 231 -10.45 9.32 21.72
N PRO A 232 -11.60 9.96 21.41
CA PRO A 232 -12.20 9.87 20.09
C PRO A 232 -11.30 10.51 19.03
N LEU A 233 -11.41 10.06 17.78
CA LEU A 233 -10.59 10.58 16.69
C LEU A 233 -10.72 12.09 16.51
N ARG A 234 -11.88 12.69 16.82
CA ARG A 234 -12.02 14.16 16.84
C ARG A 234 -10.95 14.84 17.67
N ASP A 235 -10.48 14.29 18.78
CA ASP A 235 -9.53 14.99 19.64
C ASP A 235 -8.09 14.98 19.07
N VAL A 236 -7.81 14.06 18.15
CA VAL A 236 -6.48 13.89 17.53
C VAL A 236 -6.42 14.28 16.06
N LEU A 237 -7.56 14.40 15.37
CA LEU A 237 -7.60 14.85 13.98
C LEU A 237 -7.54 16.38 13.87
N PRO A 238 -7.09 16.92 12.72
CA PRO A 238 -6.87 18.35 12.55
C PRO A 238 -8.15 19.17 12.75
N ALA A 239 -8.01 20.42 13.21
CA ALA A 239 -9.12 21.36 13.18
C ALA A 239 -9.65 21.58 11.76
N GLU A 240 -10.93 21.95 11.65
CA GLU A 240 -11.51 22.38 10.39
C GLU A 240 -10.72 23.55 9.79
N PRO A 241 -10.51 23.56 8.47
CA PRO A 241 -9.88 24.70 7.84
C PRO A 241 -10.83 25.89 7.88
N THR A 242 -10.27 27.07 8.09
CA THR A 242 -10.98 28.34 7.93
C THR A 242 -11.51 28.49 6.50
N GLU A 243 -12.53 29.32 6.30
CA GLU A 243 -13.03 29.61 4.96
C GLU A 243 -11.93 30.20 4.05
N GLN A 244 -11.02 31.01 4.60
CA GLN A 244 -9.88 31.52 3.85
C GLN A 244 -8.95 30.39 3.38
N GLU A 245 -8.63 29.42 4.23
CA GLU A 245 -7.83 28.25 3.86
C GLU A 245 -8.53 27.39 2.80
N LYS A 246 -9.85 27.17 2.91
CA LYS A 246 -10.63 26.45 1.91
C LYS A 246 -10.58 27.15 0.56
N GLN A 247 -10.79 28.46 0.52
CA GLN A 247 -10.72 29.25 -0.72
C GLN A 247 -9.32 29.21 -1.34
N ALA A 248 -8.27 29.34 -0.54
CA ALA A 248 -6.88 29.24 -1.02
C ALA A 248 -6.59 27.84 -1.61
N PHE A 249 -7.09 26.78 -0.97
CA PHE A 249 -6.97 25.41 -1.47
C PHE A 249 -7.68 25.24 -2.82
N ILE A 250 -8.93 25.70 -2.92
CA ILE A 250 -9.74 25.63 -4.16
C ILE A 250 -9.08 26.44 -5.28
N GLN A 251 -8.57 27.64 -5.00
CA GLN A 251 -7.85 28.44 -6.00
C GLN A 251 -6.62 27.71 -6.54
N LYS A 252 -5.93 26.94 -5.69
CA LYS A 252 -4.71 26.22 -6.07
C LYS A 252 -4.99 24.89 -6.78
N PHE A 253 -6.02 24.15 -6.36
CA PHE A 253 -6.26 22.76 -6.78
C PHE A 253 -7.57 22.53 -7.52
N GLY A 254 -8.38 23.57 -7.68
CA GLY A 254 -9.64 23.57 -8.45
C GLY A 254 -10.88 23.18 -7.65
N SER A 255 -10.76 22.36 -6.62
CA SER A 255 -11.88 21.95 -5.75
C SER A 255 -11.40 21.42 -4.41
N LEU A 256 -12.33 21.22 -3.47
CA LEU A 256 -12.11 20.31 -2.34
C LEU A 256 -12.01 18.87 -2.85
N LEU A 257 -11.43 17.99 -2.04
CA LEU A 257 -11.14 16.60 -2.40
C LEU A 257 -12.39 15.73 -2.30
N ASN A 258 -12.45 14.74 -3.19
CA ASN A 258 -13.39 13.62 -3.15
C ASN A 258 -14.86 14.02 -2.90
N PRO A 259 -15.44 14.92 -3.72
CA PRO A 259 -16.85 15.23 -3.63
C PRO A 259 -17.70 13.96 -3.78
N PRO A 260 -18.85 13.87 -3.08
CA PRO A 260 -19.83 12.82 -3.38
C PRO A 260 -20.28 12.94 -4.85
N PRO A 261 -20.62 11.82 -5.52
CA PRO A 261 -21.17 11.86 -6.87
C PRO A 261 -22.40 12.77 -6.93
N ARG A 262 -22.56 13.49 -8.04
CA ARG A 262 -23.78 14.27 -8.28
C ARG A 262 -24.95 13.29 -8.48
N ALA A 263 -26.06 13.56 -7.81
CA ALA A 263 -27.32 12.82 -7.96
C ALA A 263 -27.90 13.00 -9.37
#